data_AF-A0A2A5YG56-F1
#
_entry.id   AF-A0A2A5YG56-F1
#
_cell.length_a   1.000
_cell.length_b   1.000
_cell.length_c   1.000
_cell.angle_alpha   90.00
_cell.angle_beta   90.00
_cell.angle_gamma   90.00
#
_symmetry.space_group_name_H-M   'P 1'
#
loop_
_entity.id
_entity.type
_entity.pdbx_description
1 polymer ?
#
loop_
_entity_poly.entity_id
_entity_poly.type
_entity_poly.pdbx_seq_one_letter_code
_entity_poly.pdbx_strand_id
1 'polypeptide(L)'
;MGCRFFVVRLLLGVALTSSAVHAADKLNSNERRALSARAADRLARQDLLSILRPSGRFPKGMVRQVRSMWFITKSNGTSVPGLCARDTLILNYGPVNAPVDTDTYNYEGEPVAPFGVEASRQYRFVKPPTASLLDWEDRHPLPSIWRGECRALTDNEDGGGWFFAPDPETAVRAWLAFRVAVAAVQAKPALVQPCETYRPAGKKLDCKATLAILDDLDKLNEVETCPALAGQDCFKIDVGSFWITVTNRASADGPTPADVEAVKIEEYIAVT
;
A
#
# COMPACT_ATOMS: atom_id res chain seq x y z
N MET A 1 60.73 -42.96 -47.51
CA MET A 1 59.61 -43.80 -47.98
C MET A 1 58.44 -43.62 -47.03
N GLY A 2 57.25 -43.26 -47.54
CA GLY A 2 56.02 -43.19 -46.74
C GLY A 2 55.29 -41.84 -46.78
N CYS A 3 54.84 -41.41 -47.97
CA CYS A 3 53.76 -40.42 -48.12
C CYS A 3 52.44 -40.99 -47.58
N ARG A 4 51.62 -40.15 -46.93
CA ARG A 4 50.24 -39.83 -47.39
C ARG A 4 49.59 -38.71 -46.56
N PHE A 5 49.19 -37.69 -47.29
CA PHE A 5 48.26 -36.63 -46.94
C PHE A 5 46.89 -37.20 -46.52
N PHE A 6 46.20 -36.56 -45.58
CA PHE A 6 44.75 -36.37 -45.67
C PHE A 6 44.31 -35.06 -45.03
N VAL A 7 43.26 -34.51 -45.61
CA VAL A 7 42.88 -33.11 -45.67
C VAL A 7 41.90 -32.74 -44.54
N VAL A 8 41.96 -31.45 -44.21
CA VAL A 8 41.13 -30.59 -43.35
C VAL A 8 39.60 -30.73 -43.54
N ARG A 9 38.87 -30.43 -42.46
CA ARG A 9 37.44 -30.00 -42.28
C ARG A 9 36.66 -31.02 -41.45
N LEU A 10 36.22 -30.69 -40.23
CA LEU A 10 35.10 -29.78 -39.99
C LEU A 10 35.19 -29.09 -38.62
N LEU A 11 35.29 -27.76 -38.62
CA LEU A 11 34.74 -26.90 -37.58
C LEU A 11 33.23 -26.92 -37.73
N LEU A 12 32.47 -27.30 -36.69
CA LEU A 12 31.21 -26.67 -36.27
C LEU A 12 30.62 -27.48 -35.10
N GLY A 13 30.74 -26.92 -33.90
CA GLY A 13 30.05 -27.37 -32.70
C GLY A 13 29.93 -26.23 -31.68
N VAL A 14 29.84 -24.99 -32.20
CA VAL A 14 29.60 -23.80 -31.38
C VAL A 14 28.09 -23.66 -31.19
N ALA A 15 27.72 -23.59 -29.92
CA ALA A 15 26.51 -22.95 -29.41
C ALA A 15 25.16 -23.40 -30.01
N LEU A 16 24.67 -24.54 -29.54
CA LEU A 16 23.22 -24.78 -29.51
C LEU A 16 22.67 -24.36 -28.15
N THR A 17 22.06 -23.16 -28.20
CA THR A 17 20.90 -22.71 -27.42
C THR A 17 21.10 -22.34 -25.94
N SER A 18 21.94 -21.33 -25.70
CA SER A 18 21.79 -20.41 -24.56
C SER A 18 20.62 -19.40 -24.76
N SER A 19 19.79 -19.60 -25.78
CA SER A 19 18.76 -18.65 -26.23
C SER A 19 17.35 -19.06 -25.77
N ALA A 20 17.18 -19.46 -24.51
CA ALA A 20 15.86 -19.76 -23.93
C ALA A 20 15.55 -18.96 -22.65
N VAL A 21 16.38 -17.96 -22.32
CA VAL A 21 16.18 -17.12 -21.12
C VAL A 21 15.49 -15.78 -21.47
N HIS A 22 15.31 -15.44 -22.75
CA HIS A 22 14.70 -14.18 -23.19
C HIS A 22 13.30 -14.29 -23.82
N ALA A 23 12.67 -15.48 -23.83
CA ALA A 23 11.31 -15.67 -24.37
C ALA A 23 10.19 -15.57 -23.31
N ALA A 24 10.52 -15.38 -22.02
CA ALA A 24 9.54 -15.31 -20.95
C ALA A 24 8.69 -14.02 -20.96
N ASP A 25 9.11 -12.98 -21.69
CA ASP A 25 8.57 -11.65 -21.49
C ASP A 25 7.17 -11.39 -22.08
N LYS A 26 6.58 -12.31 -22.86
CA LYS A 26 5.27 -12.04 -23.52
C LYS A 26 4.35 -13.26 -23.66
N LEU A 27 4.29 -14.14 -22.67
CA LEU A 27 3.26 -15.20 -22.68
C LEU A 27 1.87 -14.61 -22.47
N ASN A 28 0.95 -14.90 -23.39
CA ASN A 28 -0.47 -14.60 -23.25
C ASN A 28 -1.16 -15.56 -22.27
N SER A 29 -2.42 -15.31 -21.94
CA SER A 29 -3.16 -16.10 -20.94
C SER A 29 -3.28 -17.59 -21.30
N ASN A 30 -3.45 -17.93 -22.58
CA ASN A 30 -3.56 -19.32 -23.00
C ASN A 30 -2.21 -20.04 -22.90
N GLU A 31 -1.13 -19.38 -23.29
CA GLU A 31 0.23 -19.90 -23.16
C GLU A 31 0.61 -20.11 -21.70
N ARG A 32 0.26 -19.17 -20.81
CA ARG A 32 0.47 -19.31 -19.36
C ARG A 32 -0.27 -20.51 -18.78
N ARG A 33 -1.52 -20.75 -19.19
CA ARG A 33 -2.32 -21.91 -18.75
C ARG A 33 -1.80 -23.24 -19.27
N ALA A 34 -1.13 -23.24 -20.42
CA ALA A 34 -0.56 -24.44 -21.03
C ALA A 34 0.78 -24.87 -20.38
N LEU A 35 1.34 -24.07 -19.47
CA LEU A 35 2.59 -24.40 -18.78
C LEU A 35 2.43 -25.64 -17.90
N SER A 36 3.48 -26.47 -17.85
CA SER A 36 3.60 -27.50 -16.81
C SER A 36 3.69 -26.86 -15.43
N ALA A 37 3.29 -27.59 -14.38
CA ALA A 37 3.33 -27.10 -13.00
C ALA A 37 4.71 -26.53 -12.58
N ARG A 38 5.80 -27.21 -12.97
CA ARG A 38 7.18 -26.77 -12.66
C ARG A 38 7.57 -25.49 -13.40
N ALA A 39 7.11 -25.32 -14.64
CA ALA A 39 7.36 -24.11 -15.41
C ALA A 39 6.55 -22.93 -14.87
N ALA A 40 5.28 -23.17 -14.50
CA ALA A 40 4.41 -22.19 -13.88
C ALA A 40 4.96 -21.70 -12.53
N ASP A 41 5.41 -22.59 -11.64
CA ASP A 41 6.03 -22.22 -10.35
C ASP A 41 7.29 -21.35 -10.56
N ARG A 42 8.18 -21.76 -11.48
CA ARG A 42 9.38 -20.97 -11.79
C ARG A 42 9.04 -19.58 -12.30
N LEU A 43 8.11 -19.48 -13.25
CA LEU A 43 7.68 -18.21 -13.82
C LEU A 43 7.01 -17.34 -12.76
N ALA A 44 6.11 -17.89 -11.93
CA ALA A 44 5.44 -17.15 -10.87
C ALA A 44 6.41 -16.59 -9.83
N ARG A 45 7.44 -17.36 -9.43
CA ARG A 45 8.49 -16.88 -8.53
C ARG A 45 9.29 -15.73 -9.16
N GLN A 46 9.63 -15.85 -10.43
CA GLN A 46 10.34 -14.81 -11.16
C GLN A 46 9.49 -13.54 -11.29
N ASP A 47 8.21 -13.68 -11.67
CA ASP A 47 7.25 -12.58 -11.79
C ASP A 47 7.08 -11.88 -10.43
N LEU A 48 6.93 -12.63 -9.33
CA LEU A 48 6.85 -12.09 -7.97
C LEU A 48 8.12 -11.30 -7.59
N LEU A 49 9.30 -11.88 -7.78
CA LEU A 49 10.56 -11.19 -7.46
C LEU A 49 10.79 -9.96 -8.37
N SER A 50 10.19 -9.91 -9.57
CA SER A 50 10.33 -8.78 -10.48
C SER A 50 9.53 -7.54 -10.05
N ILE A 51 8.50 -7.71 -9.22
CA ILE A 51 7.66 -6.62 -8.72
C ILE A 51 8.03 -6.17 -7.31
N LEU A 52 8.66 -7.05 -6.51
CA LEU A 52 9.12 -6.74 -5.17
C LEU A 52 10.42 -5.94 -5.19
N ARG A 53 10.46 -4.91 -4.35
CA ARG A 53 11.66 -4.13 -4.04
C ARG A 53 11.91 -4.27 -2.54
N PRO A 54 13.09 -4.73 -2.09
CA PRO A 54 13.43 -4.66 -0.68
C PRO A 54 13.43 -3.19 -0.29
N SER A 55 12.71 -2.87 0.77
CA SER A 55 12.51 -1.49 1.16
C SER A 55 13.72 -0.92 1.90
N GLY A 56 14.65 -1.79 2.35
CA GLY A 56 15.95 -1.39 2.85
C GLY A 56 16.87 -2.55 3.22
N ARG A 57 17.64 -2.36 4.30
CA ARG A 57 18.44 -3.42 4.95
C ARG A 57 17.59 -4.09 6.03
N PHE A 58 18.03 -5.26 6.51
CA PHE A 58 17.47 -5.82 7.73
C PHE A 58 17.53 -4.77 8.85
N PRO A 59 16.39 -4.46 9.50
CA PRO A 59 16.33 -3.41 10.50
C PRO A 59 17.29 -3.75 11.65
N LYS A 60 18.10 -2.77 12.04
CA LYS A 60 18.91 -2.81 13.26
C LYS A 60 18.23 -1.92 14.28
N GLY A 61 17.85 -2.47 15.43
CA GLY A 61 17.11 -1.72 16.45
C GLY A 61 17.34 -2.30 17.85
N MET A 62 16.44 -1.98 18.78
CA MET A 62 16.50 -2.45 20.17
C MET A 62 16.30 -3.97 20.31
N VAL A 63 15.84 -4.63 19.24
CA VAL A 63 15.60 -6.07 19.23
C VAL A 63 16.88 -6.80 18.84
N ARG A 64 17.27 -7.78 19.67
CA ARG A 64 18.48 -8.60 19.48
C ARG A 64 18.48 -9.44 18.20
N GLN A 65 17.31 -9.80 17.69
CA GLN A 65 17.18 -10.71 16.53
C GLN A 65 16.52 -10.01 15.34
N VAL A 66 16.93 -10.38 14.13
CA VAL A 66 16.22 -10.03 12.91
C VAL A 66 14.83 -10.66 12.95
N ARG A 67 13.79 -9.82 13.01
CA ARG A 67 12.39 -10.27 13.06
C ARG A 67 11.68 -10.21 11.72
N SER A 68 12.06 -9.26 10.86
CA SER A 68 11.38 -9.08 9.58
C SER A 68 12.26 -8.44 8.52
N MET A 69 11.88 -8.66 7.27
CA MET A 69 12.33 -7.88 6.11
C MET A 69 11.12 -7.32 5.41
N TRP A 70 11.20 -6.04 5.07
CA TRP A 70 10.12 -5.32 4.42
C TRP A 70 10.39 -5.25 2.91
N PHE A 71 9.33 -5.41 2.14
CA PHE A 71 9.31 -5.29 0.71
C PHE A 71 8.14 -4.43 0.31
N ILE A 72 8.30 -3.70 -0.78
CA ILE A 72 7.22 -2.95 -1.41
C ILE A 72 7.09 -3.36 -2.87
N THR A 73 5.87 -3.45 -3.37
CA THR A 73 5.65 -3.66 -4.80
C THR A 73 5.83 -2.34 -5.56
N LYS A 74 6.19 -2.45 -6.85
CA LYS A 74 6.08 -1.32 -7.78
C LYS A 74 4.65 -0.77 -7.76
N SER A 75 4.50 0.55 -7.65
CA SER A 75 3.18 1.17 -7.72
C SER A 75 2.47 0.95 -9.04
N ASN A 76 1.15 0.77 -8.96
CA ASN A 76 0.25 0.58 -10.08
C ASN A 76 -1.03 1.43 -9.91
N GLY A 77 -1.85 1.49 -10.95
CA GLY A 77 -3.15 2.14 -10.89
C GLY A 77 -4.23 1.23 -10.31
N THR A 78 -5.20 1.83 -9.61
CA THR A 78 -6.45 1.18 -9.17
C THR A 78 -7.59 1.39 -10.17
N SER A 79 -8.76 0.81 -9.89
CA SER A 79 -10.01 1.06 -10.63
C SER A 79 -10.43 2.54 -10.59
N VAL A 80 -10.10 3.26 -9.52
CA VAL A 80 -10.28 4.72 -9.42
C VAL A 80 -9.16 5.47 -10.18
N PRO A 81 -9.47 6.39 -11.11
CA PRO A 81 -8.50 7.28 -11.73
C PRO A 81 -7.79 8.20 -10.72
N GLY A 82 -6.47 8.34 -10.86
CA GLY A 82 -5.68 9.21 -9.98
C GLY A 82 -5.36 8.64 -8.59
N LEU A 83 -5.83 7.43 -8.28
CA LEU A 83 -5.47 6.69 -7.07
C LEU A 83 -4.46 5.58 -7.40
N CYS A 84 -3.27 5.62 -6.84
CA CYS A 84 -2.27 4.58 -7.04
C CYS A 84 -2.28 3.62 -5.86
N ALA A 85 -1.91 2.36 -6.10
CA ALA A 85 -1.73 1.37 -5.06
C ALA A 85 -0.31 0.81 -5.07
N ARG A 86 0.13 0.38 -3.89
CA ARG A 86 1.28 -0.50 -3.69
C ARG A 86 0.97 -1.46 -2.57
N ASP A 87 1.69 -2.57 -2.52
CA ASP A 87 1.60 -3.52 -1.43
C ASP A 87 2.89 -3.49 -0.63
N THR A 88 2.77 -3.47 0.69
CA THR A 88 3.87 -3.74 1.60
C THR A 88 3.79 -5.21 1.99
N LEU A 89 4.91 -5.93 1.88
CA LEU A 89 5.04 -7.30 2.34
C LEU A 89 6.11 -7.35 3.42
N ILE A 90 5.76 -7.95 4.55
CA ILE A 90 6.67 -8.17 5.68
C ILE A 90 6.94 -9.67 5.75
N LEU A 91 8.17 -10.06 5.42
CA LEU A 91 8.65 -11.43 5.59
C LEU A 91 9.15 -11.60 7.02
N ASN A 92 8.45 -12.40 7.81
CA ASN A 92 8.75 -12.62 9.22
C ASN A 92 9.73 -13.77 9.42
N TYR A 93 10.71 -13.53 10.29
CA TYR A 93 11.80 -14.43 10.64
C TYR A 93 11.70 -14.87 12.10
N GLY A 94 11.94 -16.16 12.33
CA GLY A 94 11.92 -16.77 13.65
C GLY A 94 13.09 -17.72 13.82
N PRO A 95 13.46 -18.07 15.06
CA PRO A 95 14.57 -18.96 15.32
C PRO A 95 14.30 -20.35 14.73
N VAL A 96 15.31 -20.93 14.07
CA VAL A 96 15.25 -22.32 13.58
C VAL A 96 15.14 -23.29 14.74
N ASN A 97 15.88 -23.03 15.82
CA ASN A 97 15.84 -23.79 17.05
C ASN A 97 15.09 -22.97 18.11
N ALA A 98 13.90 -23.41 18.49
CA ALA A 98 13.13 -22.73 19.54
C ALA A 98 13.94 -22.69 20.86
N PRO A 99 13.96 -21.54 21.56
CA PRO A 99 14.67 -21.43 22.83
C PRO A 99 14.13 -22.42 23.85
N VAL A 100 15.02 -23.23 24.44
CA VAL A 100 14.69 -24.10 25.58
C VAL A 100 14.63 -23.28 26.89
N ASP A 101 15.47 -22.26 26.98
CA ASP A 101 15.51 -21.28 28.07
C ASP A 101 15.74 -19.88 27.46
N THR A 102 14.85 -18.93 27.73
CA THR A 102 14.93 -17.57 27.18
C THR A 102 16.03 -16.73 27.80
N ASP A 103 16.49 -17.06 29.01
CA ASP A 103 17.47 -16.25 29.75
C ASP A 103 18.90 -16.48 29.24
N THR A 104 19.19 -17.69 28.75
CA THR A 104 20.51 -18.09 28.25
C THR A 104 20.60 -18.17 26.73
N TYR A 105 19.49 -17.94 26.02
CA TYR A 105 19.44 -18.05 24.56
C TYR A 105 20.18 -16.92 23.85
N ASN A 106 21.09 -17.29 22.94
CA ASN A 106 21.83 -16.34 22.12
C ASN A 106 21.02 -15.88 20.89
N TYR A 107 20.06 -14.99 21.10
CA TYR A 107 19.19 -14.45 20.03
C TYR A 107 19.94 -13.85 18.82
N GLU A 108 21.17 -13.35 19.00
CA GLU A 108 21.97 -12.75 17.93
C GLU A 108 22.78 -13.78 17.11
N GLY A 109 23.25 -14.84 17.76
CA GLY A 109 24.05 -15.89 17.12
C GLY A 109 23.24 -17.02 16.50
N GLU A 110 21.98 -17.17 16.91
CA GLU A 110 21.13 -18.27 16.45
C GLU A 110 20.56 -18.00 15.05
N PRO A 111 20.58 -19.00 14.15
CA PRO A 111 20.05 -18.86 12.81
C PRO A 111 18.53 -18.67 12.84
N VAL A 112 18.05 -17.79 11.96
CA VAL A 112 16.64 -17.56 11.72
C VAL A 112 16.20 -18.09 10.37
N ALA A 113 14.94 -18.48 10.27
CA ALA A 113 14.28 -18.85 9.02
C ALA A 113 12.97 -18.06 8.84
N PRO A 114 12.57 -17.79 7.59
CA PRO A 114 11.27 -17.19 7.32
C PRO A 114 10.16 -18.17 7.72
N PHE A 115 9.15 -17.69 8.44
CA PHE A 115 8.01 -18.51 8.88
C PHE A 115 6.65 -17.93 8.50
N GLY A 116 6.58 -16.65 8.14
CA GLY A 116 5.32 -15.97 7.87
C GLY A 116 5.50 -14.81 6.92
N VAL A 117 4.40 -14.42 6.28
CA VAL A 117 4.31 -13.21 5.47
C VAL A 117 3.07 -12.46 5.89
N GLU A 118 3.23 -11.18 6.17
CA GLU A 118 2.13 -10.22 6.28
C GLU A 118 2.12 -9.37 5.02
N ALA A 119 0.93 -9.01 4.55
CA ALA A 119 0.77 -8.13 3.40
C ALA A 119 -0.31 -7.11 3.69
N SER A 120 -0.05 -5.86 3.34
CA SER A 120 -0.99 -4.76 3.48
C SER A 120 -0.94 -3.90 2.23
N ARG A 121 -2.11 -3.42 1.80
CA ARG A 121 -2.23 -2.55 0.64
C ARG A 121 -2.27 -1.10 1.09
N GLN A 122 -1.45 -0.29 0.43
CA GLN A 122 -1.42 1.16 0.59
C GLN A 122 -1.88 1.84 -0.68
N TYR A 123 -2.44 3.02 -0.52
CA TYR A 123 -2.92 3.87 -1.57
C TYR A 123 -2.27 5.25 -1.50
N ARG A 124 -2.23 5.93 -2.64
CA ARG A 124 -1.80 7.33 -2.72
C ARG A 124 -2.60 8.05 -3.79
N PHE A 125 -3.16 9.19 -3.43
CA PHE A 125 -3.73 10.10 -4.41
C PHE A 125 -2.61 10.84 -5.15
N VAL A 126 -2.58 10.74 -6.48
CA VAL A 126 -1.71 11.58 -7.32
C VAL A 126 -2.25 13.02 -7.37
N LYS A 127 -3.56 13.17 -7.18
CA LYS A 127 -4.29 14.42 -7.17
C LYS A 127 -5.53 14.26 -6.28
N PRO A 128 -6.00 15.33 -5.60
CA PRO A 128 -7.18 15.27 -4.77
C PRO A 128 -8.38 14.70 -5.55
N PRO A 129 -9.09 13.68 -5.02
CA PRO A 129 -10.26 13.13 -5.69
C PRO A 129 -11.44 14.10 -5.60
N THR A 130 -12.33 14.00 -6.58
CA THR A 130 -13.60 14.74 -6.65
C THR A 130 -14.77 13.78 -6.59
N ALA A 131 -15.95 14.26 -6.18
CA ALA A 131 -17.17 13.45 -6.08
C ALA A 131 -17.53 12.70 -7.37
N SER A 132 -17.20 13.29 -8.53
CA SER A 132 -17.37 12.67 -9.86
C SER A 132 -16.65 11.33 -10.06
N LEU A 133 -15.70 10.97 -9.18
CA LEU A 133 -15.00 9.68 -9.25
C LEU A 133 -15.82 8.53 -8.66
N LEU A 134 -16.84 8.80 -7.83
CA LEU A 134 -17.69 7.76 -7.26
C LEU A 134 -18.58 7.10 -8.33
N ASP A 135 -18.94 7.85 -9.37
CA ASP A 135 -19.73 7.34 -10.49
C ASP A 135 -18.87 6.82 -11.66
N TRP A 136 -17.56 6.70 -11.47
CA TRP A 136 -16.64 6.44 -12.58
C TRP A 136 -16.81 5.05 -13.16
N GLU A 137 -16.92 4.01 -12.31
CA GLU A 137 -16.98 2.61 -12.74
C GLU A 137 -18.23 2.29 -13.58
N ASP A 138 -19.36 2.95 -13.31
CA ASP A 138 -20.60 2.75 -14.08
C ASP A 138 -20.58 3.42 -15.45
N ARG A 139 -19.71 4.42 -15.66
CA ARG A 139 -19.74 5.30 -16.85
C ARG A 139 -18.52 5.15 -17.75
N HIS A 140 -17.47 4.46 -17.30
CA HIS A 140 -16.19 4.41 -18.02
C HIS A 140 -15.55 3.01 -17.98
N PRO A 141 -14.76 2.65 -19.01
CA PRO A 141 -13.94 1.45 -18.95
C PRO A 141 -12.95 1.54 -17.77
N LEU A 142 -12.68 0.39 -17.14
CA LEU A 142 -11.69 0.29 -16.07
C LEU A 142 -10.36 0.89 -16.54
N PRO A 143 -9.81 1.87 -15.80
CA PRO A 143 -8.56 2.49 -16.21
C PRO A 143 -7.43 1.46 -16.20
N SER A 144 -6.46 1.65 -17.10
CA SER A 144 -5.28 0.79 -17.14
C SER A 144 -4.57 0.77 -15.79
N ILE A 145 -4.12 -0.40 -15.33
CA ILE A 145 -3.26 -0.53 -14.16
C ILE A 145 -1.84 0.02 -14.41
N TRP A 146 -1.43 0.15 -15.67
CA TRP A 146 -0.09 0.58 -16.08
C TRP A 146 -0.01 2.09 -16.33
N ARG A 147 -0.48 2.90 -15.38
CA ARG A 147 -0.50 4.36 -15.52
C ARG A 147 0.89 4.96 -15.30
N GLY A 148 1.26 5.91 -16.15
CA GLY A 148 2.56 6.58 -16.09
C GLY A 148 2.76 7.33 -14.78
N GLU A 149 1.71 8.01 -14.32
CA GLU A 149 1.72 8.78 -13.07
C GLU A 149 1.94 7.92 -11.83
N CYS A 150 1.40 6.70 -11.78
CA CYS A 150 1.65 5.78 -10.66
C CYS A 150 3.06 5.20 -10.69
N ARG A 151 3.56 4.88 -11.89
CA ARG A 151 4.91 4.31 -12.05
C ARG A 151 6.04 5.32 -11.82
N ALA A 152 5.73 6.61 -11.93
CA ALA A 152 6.67 7.70 -11.69
C ALA A 152 6.79 8.07 -10.19
N LEU A 153 5.92 7.54 -9.33
CA LEU A 153 5.99 7.79 -7.89
C LEU A 153 7.29 7.21 -7.33
N THR A 154 7.93 7.98 -6.44
CA THR A 154 9.04 7.48 -5.65
C THR A 154 8.48 6.63 -4.51
N ASP A 155 8.81 5.34 -4.52
CA ASP A 155 8.32 4.36 -3.55
C ASP A 155 9.05 4.42 -2.20
N ASN A 156 9.51 5.59 -1.76
CA ASN A 156 10.26 5.70 -0.51
C ASN A 156 9.40 5.22 0.68
N GLU A 157 10.04 4.60 1.68
CA GLU A 157 9.38 4.04 2.87
C GLU A 157 8.68 5.13 3.70
N ASP A 158 9.33 6.28 3.86
CA ASP A 158 8.89 7.36 4.74
C ASP A 158 8.53 8.62 3.95
N GLY A 159 7.32 9.17 4.18
CA GLY A 159 6.97 10.54 3.78
C GLY A 159 6.47 10.75 2.35
N GLY A 160 5.76 9.76 1.79
CA GLY A 160 5.24 9.84 0.41
C GLY A 160 3.72 10.04 0.27
N GLY A 161 2.96 10.33 1.32
CA GLY A 161 1.49 10.39 1.22
C GLY A 161 0.82 9.06 0.87
N TRP A 162 1.47 7.94 1.25
CA TRP A 162 0.91 6.60 1.15
C TRP A 162 0.12 6.28 2.43
N PHE A 163 -1.11 5.81 2.28
CA PHE A 163 -2.03 5.54 3.40
C PHE A 163 -2.74 4.20 3.24
N PHE A 164 -3.22 3.62 4.34
CA PHE A 164 -3.98 2.37 4.33
C PHE A 164 -5.48 2.61 4.12
N ALA A 165 -6.14 1.69 3.41
CA ALA A 165 -7.59 1.65 3.29
C ALA A 165 -8.06 0.21 3.00
N PRO A 166 -9.31 -0.16 3.29
CA PRO A 166 -9.86 -1.47 2.92
C PRO A 166 -9.83 -1.71 1.41
N ASP A 167 -10.21 -0.70 0.62
CA ASP A 167 -10.37 -0.78 -0.82
C ASP A 167 -10.31 0.62 -1.48
N PRO A 168 -10.18 0.71 -2.82
CA PRO A 168 -10.11 1.98 -3.53
C PRO A 168 -11.33 2.89 -3.36
N GLU A 169 -12.53 2.33 -3.23
CA GLU A 169 -13.76 3.11 -3.10
C GLU A 169 -13.83 3.75 -1.71
N THR A 170 -13.56 2.96 -0.66
CA THR A 170 -13.48 3.44 0.72
C THR A 170 -12.43 4.55 0.84
N ALA A 171 -11.27 4.41 0.19
CA ALA A 171 -10.24 5.45 0.15
C ALA A 171 -10.77 6.79 -0.38
N VAL A 172 -11.52 6.77 -1.48
CA VAL A 172 -12.11 7.97 -2.09
C VAL A 172 -13.23 8.54 -1.23
N ARG A 173 -14.18 7.70 -0.79
CA ARG A 173 -15.33 8.13 -0.01
C ARG A 173 -14.92 8.75 1.32
N ALA A 174 -13.98 8.14 2.03
CA ALA A 174 -13.46 8.67 3.30
C ALA A 174 -12.77 10.03 3.09
N TRP A 175 -11.96 10.18 2.04
CA TRP A 175 -11.33 11.47 1.72
C TRP A 175 -12.37 12.55 1.41
N LEU A 176 -13.37 12.25 0.57
CA LEU A 176 -14.44 13.19 0.26
C LEU A 176 -15.23 13.57 1.52
N ALA A 177 -15.54 12.60 2.38
CA ALA A 177 -16.18 12.81 3.67
C ALA A 177 -15.36 13.76 4.57
N PHE A 178 -14.05 13.57 4.65
CA PHE A 178 -13.16 14.46 5.39
C PHE A 178 -13.18 15.89 4.84
N ARG A 179 -13.05 16.05 3.52
CA ARG A 179 -13.06 17.37 2.86
C ARG A 179 -14.36 18.13 3.11
N VAL A 180 -15.50 17.46 3.04
CA VAL A 180 -16.79 18.11 3.33
C VAL A 180 -17.01 18.33 4.81
N ALA A 181 -16.46 17.49 5.69
CA ALA A 181 -16.47 17.71 7.13
C ALA A 181 -15.71 18.98 7.50
N VAL A 182 -14.53 19.21 6.91
CA VAL A 182 -13.77 20.47 7.08
C VAL A 182 -14.65 21.67 6.70
N ALA A 183 -15.31 21.63 5.54
CA ALA A 183 -16.21 22.71 5.09
C ALA A 183 -17.47 22.86 5.96
N ALA A 184 -18.08 21.76 6.39
CA ALA A 184 -19.27 21.75 7.24
C ALA A 184 -18.99 22.35 8.62
N VAL A 185 -17.85 22.00 9.24
CA VAL A 185 -17.43 22.57 10.52
C VAL A 185 -17.09 24.05 10.40
N GLN A 186 -16.50 24.48 9.28
CA GLN A 186 -16.27 25.90 9.01
C GLN A 186 -17.58 26.70 8.94
N ALA A 187 -18.64 26.12 8.36
CA ALA A 187 -19.95 26.75 8.20
C ALA A 187 -20.84 26.62 9.45
N LYS A 188 -20.76 25.49 10.17
CA LYS A 188 -21.58 25.12 11.33
C LYS A 188 -20.74 24.40 12.39
N PRO A 189 -20.06 25.15 13.28
CA PRO A 189 -19.20 24.56 14.32
C PRO A 189 -19.91 23.62 15.31
N ALA A 190 -21.24 23.71 15.43
CA ALA A 190 -22.05 22.88 16.33
C ALA A 190 -22.16 21.40 15.91
N LEU A 191 -21.71 21.03 14.70
CA LEU A 191 -21.69 19.64 14.21
C LEU A 191 -20.58 18.78 14.85
N VAL A 192 -19.67 19.40 15.61
CA VAL A 192 -18.56 18.68 16.25
C VAL A 192 -18.96 18.29 17.67
N GLN A 193 -18.98 16.99 17.96
CA GLN A 193 -19.16 16.49 19.34
C GLN A 193 -17.95 16.92 20.19
N PRO A 194 -18.16 17.25 21.49
CA PRO A 194 -17.61 18.45 22.11
C PRO A 194 -16.13 18.68 21.78
N CYS A 195 -15.89 19.80 21.09
CA CYS A 195 -14.59 20.41 20.89
C CYS A 195 -14.00 20.88 22.23
N GLU A 196 -13.64 19.95 23.11
CA GLU A 196 -12.70 20.29 24.16
C GLU A 196 -11.43 20.80 23.48
N THR A 197 -10.89 21.90 23.99
CA THR A 197 -9.82 22.63 23.34
C THR A 197 -8.60 21.72 23.15
N TYR A 198 -8.37 21.26 21.93
CA TYR A 198 -7.27 20.34 21.62
C TYR A 198 -5.95 21.07 21.78
N ARG A 199 -4.91 20.36 22.23
CA ARG A 199 -3.59 20.95 22.45
C ARG A 199 -2.51 20.36 21.53
N PRO A 200 -2.56 20.57 20.20
CA PRO A 200 -1.44 20.22 19.34
C PRO A 200 -0.18 20.93 19.85
N ALA A 201 0.83 20.16 20.26
CA ALA A 201 2.09 20.67 20.80
C ALA A 201 1.92 21.72 21.92
N GLY A 202 0.91 21.56 22.79
CA GLY A 202 0.65 22.45 23.93
C GLY A 202 -0.11 23.74 23.61
N LYS A 203 -0.46 24.01 22.34
CA LYS A 203 -1.28 25.17 21.95
C LYS A 203 -2.75 24.80 21.92
N LYS A 204 -3.57 25.46 22.73
CA LYS A 204 -5.04 25.33 22.70
C LYS A 204 -5.56 25.81 21.34
N LEU A 205 -5.95 24.89 20.46
CA LEU A 205 -6.60 25.15 19.17
C LEU A 205 -8.06 24.72 19.23
N ASP A 206 -8.93 25.45 18.53
CA ASP A 206 -10.30 25.01 18.32
C ASP A 206 -10.34 23.93 17.21
N CYS A 207 -11.43 23.16 17.15
CA CYS A 207 -11.58 22.09 16.14
C CYS A 207 -11.45 22.60 14.71
N LYS A 208 -11.88 23.84 14.44
CA LYS A 208 -11.82 24.44 13.11
C LYS A 208 -10.36 24.62 12.67
N ALA A 209 -9.52 25.15 13.56
CA ALA A 209 -8.09 25.31 13.31
C ALA A 209 -7.39 23.94 13.19
N THR A 210 -7.76 22.96 14.01
CA THR A 210 -7.22 21.60 13.92
C THR A 210 -7.55 20.96 12.58
N LEU A 211 -8.82 20.95 12.16
CA LEU A 211 -9.24 20.36 10.88
C LEU A 211 -8.57 21.03 9.67
N ALA A 212 -8.37 22.35 9.71
CA ALA A 212 -7.68 23.07 8.64
C ALA A 212 -6.19 22.69 8.52
N ILE A 213 -5.52 22.39 9.64
CA ILE A 213 -4.11 21.93 9.66
C ILE A 213 -3.98 20.49 9.15
N LEU A 214 -5.02 19.68 9.39
CA LEU A 214 -5.08 18.28 8.99
C LEU A 214 -5.58 18.10 7.55
N ASP A 215 -6.01 19.16 6.87
CA ASP A 215 -6.40 19.12 5.45
C ASP A 215 -5.18 19.03 4.52
N ASP A 216 -4.40 17.97 4.68
CA ASP A 216 -3.12 17.72 4.02
C ASP A 216 -3.04 16.24 3.61
N LEU A 217 -3.07 15.97 2.30
CA LEU A 217 -3.02 14.62 1.72
C LEU A 217 -1.78 13.85 2.14
N ASP A 218 -0.66 14.54 2.36
CA ASP A 218 0.62 13.89 2.67
C ASP A 218 0.67 13.39 4.13
N LYS A 219 -0.28 13.78 4.97
CA LYS A 219 -0.41 13.35 6.37
C LYS A 219 -1.44 12.26 6.60
N LEU A 220 -2.16 11.85 5.56
CA LEU A 220 -3.11 10.76 5.66
C LEU A 220 -2.33 9.46 5.91
N ASN A 221 -2.66 8.75 6.98
CA ASN A 221 -2.00 7.50 7.35
C ASN A 221 -2.91 6.30 7.07
N GLU A 222 -4.20 6.42 7.40
CA GLU A 222 -5.16 5.32 7.33
C GLU A 222 -6.60 5.83 7.23
N VAL A 223 -7.45 5.08 6.54
CA VAL A 223 -8.90 5.26 6.57
C VAL A 223 -9.59 3.91 6.77
N GLU A 224 -10.63 3.92 7.58
CA GLU A 224 -11.46 2.74 7.88
C GLU A 224 -12.94 3.13 7.88
N THR A 225 -13.81 2.13 7.71
CA THR A 225 -15.24 2.29 7.98
C THR A 225 -15.52 2.09 9.46
N CYS A 226 -16.51 2.80 10.00
CA CYS A 226 -16.99 2.61 11.37
C CYS A 226 -18.47 2.23 11.39
N PRO A 227 -18.98 1.68 12.52
CA PRO A 227 -20.40 1.39 12.66
C PRO A 227 -21.25 2.66 12.44
N ALA A 228 -22.23 2.57 11.54
CA ALA A 228 -23.15 3.66 11.20
C ALA A 228 -24.61 3.18 11.33
N LEU A 229 -25.55 4.10 11.53
CA LEU A 229 -26.98 3.75 11.48
C LEU A 229 -27.43 3.53 10.02
N ALA A 230 -28.58 2.91 9.83
CA ALA A 230 -29.15 2.73 8.50
C ALA A 230 -29.34 4.10 7.79
N GLY A 231 -28.82 4.21 6.57
CA GLY A 231 -28.85 5.46 5.79
C GLY A 231 -27.70 6.43 6.10
N GLN A 232 -26.70 6.00 6.88
CA GLN A 232 -25.49 6.77 7.17
C GLN A 232 -24.23 6.03 6.69
N ASP A 233 -23.21 6.81 6.36
CA ASP A 233 -21.84 6.34 6.18
C ASP A 233 -20.99 6.88 7.35
N CYS A 234 -20.08 6.05 7.87
CA CYS A 234 -19.15 6.43 8.92
C CYS A 234 -17.73 6.06 8.49
N PHE A 235 -16.83 7.05 8.54
CA PHE A 235 -15.42 6.86 8.27
C PHE A 235 -14.57 7.32 9.45
N LYS A 236 -13.54 6.54 9.76
CA LYS A 236 -12.51 6.86 10.75
C LYS A 236 -11.20 7.09 10.00
N ILE A 237 -10.62 8.26 10.16
CA ILE A 237 -9.56 8.78 9.28
C ILE A 237 -8.38 9.18 10.16
N ASP A 238 -7.24 8.51 10.00
CA ASP A 238 -5.99 8.85 10.67
C ASP A 238 -5.21 9.88 9.86
N VAL A 239 -5.02 11.06 10.45
CA VAL A 239 -4.21 12.11 9.87
C VAL A 239 -3.17 12.57 10.90
N GLY A 240 -1.91 12.24 10.65
CA GLY A 240 -0.79 12.58 11.53
C GLY A 240 -0.85 11.86 12.87
N SER A 241 -1.48 12.46 13.87
CA SER A 241 -1.64 11.92 15.24
C SER A 241 -3.08 12.06 15.74
N PHE A 242 -4.02 12.12 14.80
CA PHE A 242 -5.43 12.36 15.08
C PHE A 242 -6.28 11.34 14.35
N TRP A 243 -7.23 10.77 15.08
CA TRP A 243 -8.37 10.08 14.50
C TRP A 243 -9.52 11.06 14.31
N ILE A 244 -10.01 11.16 13.09
CA ILE A 244 -11.17 11.97 12.72
C ILE A 244 -12.28 11.00 12.32
N THR A 245 -13.35 10.97 13.10
CA THR A 245 -14.55 10.21 12.76
C THR A 245 -15.58 11.14 12.14
N VAL A 246 -15.99 10.82 10.92
CA VAL A 246 -16.98 11.58 10.16
C VAL A 246 -18.19 10.69 9.93
N THR A 247 -19.36 11.14 10.36
CA THR A 247 -20.64 10.50 10.08
C THR A 247 -21.46 11.38 9.17
N ASN A 248 -21.82 10.86 8.00
CA ASN A 248 -22.60 11.55 6.98
C ASN A 248 -23.85 10.75 6.65
N ARG A 249 -24.87 11.42 6.11
CA ARG A 249 -25.93 10.73 5.38
C ARG A 249 -25.34 10.02 4.15
N ALA A 250 -25.75 8.77 3.94
CA ALA A 250 -25.32 7.99 2.80
C ALA A 250 -25.79 8.66 1.49
N SER A 251 -24.87 8.79 0.54
CA SER A 251 -25.12 9.44 -0.75
C SER A 251 -24.40 8.70 -1.87
N ALA A 252 -25.12 8.44 -2.96
CA ALA A 252 -24.55 7.85 -4.17
C ALA A 252 -23.60 8.84 -4.87
N ASP A 253 -24.03 10.10 -4.99
CA ASP A 253 -23.29 11.18 -5.66
C ASP A 253 -22.10 11.73 -4.83
N GLY A 254 -21.85 11.13 -3.66
CA GLY A 254 -20.87 11.57 -2.69
C GLY A 254 -21.42 12.53 -1.64
N PRO A 255 -20.69 12.72 -0.54
CA PRO A 255 -21.15 13.55 0.56
C PRO A 255 -21.00 15.04 0.22
N THR A 256 -21.95 15.86 0.67
CA THR A 256 -21.87 17.32 0.65
C THR A 256 -21.73 17.86 2.08
N PRO A 257 -21.34 19.14 2.28
CA PRO A 257 -21.30 19.72 3.63
C PRO A 257 -22.65 19.70 4.37
N ALA A 258 -23.78 19.60 3.64
CA ALA A 258 -25.12 19.49 4.23
C ALA A 258 -25.43 18.09 4.76
N ASP A 259 -24.70 17.07 4.29
CA ASP A 259 -24.89 15.68 4.67
C ASP A 259 -24.09 15.30 5.91
N VAL A 260 -23.19 16.17 6.38
CA VAL A 260 -22.37 15.94 7.57
C VAL A 260 -23.24 16.06 8.82
N GLU A 261 -23.40 14.96 9.53
CA GLU A 261 -24.24 14.87 10.73
C GLU A 261 -23.42 14.98 12.02
N ALA A 262 -22.21 14.40 12.03
CA ALA A 262 -21.31 14.51 13.16
C ALA A 262 -19.83 14.43 12.74
N VAL A 263 -19.00 15.19 13.45
CA VAL A 263 -17.54 15.07 13.39
C VAL A 263 -17.01 14.87 14.80
N LYS A 264 -16.09 13.93 14.98
CA LYS A 264 -15.36 13.70 16.24
C LYS A 264 -13.87 13.67 15.94
N ILE A 265 -13.07 14.30 16.80
CA ILE A 265 -11.61 14.37 16.66
C ILE A 265 -10.99 13.80 17.94
N GLU A 266 -10.02 12.90 17.81
CA GLU A 266 -9.33 12.27 18.92
C GLU A 266 -7.83 12.31 18.68
N GLU A 267 -7.09 13.02 19.53
CA GLU A 267 -5.62 12.97 19.53
C GLU A 267 -5.17 11.66 20.18
N TYR A 268 -4.16 11.02 19.60
CA TYR A 268 -3.54 9.85 20.20
C TYR A 268 -2.01 10.01 20.22
N ILE A 269 -1.38 9.40 21.21
CA ILE A 269 0.07 9.31 21.31
C ILE A 269 0.46 7.92 20.85
N ALA A 270 1.16 7.82 19.73
CA ALA A 270 1.82 6.58 19.34
C ALA A 270 2.97 6.33 20.33
N VAL A 271 2.80 5.35 21.22
CA VAL A 271 3.89 4.89 22.08
C VAL A 271 4.69 3.86 21.29
N THR A 272 5.75 4.34 20.63
CA THR A 272 6.72 3.51 19.89
C THR A 272 7.86 3.04 20.78
#